data_AF-A0A7S0JAN3-F1
#
_entry.id   AF-A0A7S0JAN3-F1
#
_cell.length_a   1.000
_cell.length_b   1.000
_cell.length_c   1.000
_cell.angle_alpha   90.00
_cell.angle_beta   90.00
_cell.angle_gamma   90.00
#
_symmetry.space_group_name_H-M   'P 1'
#
loop_
_entity.id
_entity.type
_entity.pdbx_description
1 polymer ?
#
loop_
_entity_poly.entity_id
_entity_poly.type
_entity_poly.pdbx_seq_one_letter_code
_entity_poly.pdbx_strand_id
1 'polypeptide(L)'
;EASERFILKLHGDLRQPQDIVLTRTQMNDHREQRRALSGIVQAMLMTKHLLFVGFSLQDPNFSEVAGTVRRALRSGQQSPLRQREGEGREGAAAECAPEGAESVGASPTAAVADRAASQSRFGTVLSLRNRPFLAELWPDVRCVPMDLTDAAKEDAAPRSRCARQLEIFLDKLSLDASTTTRHLLDPNFSGEFNEDELALRQVLLQLQERLSRNRAAQESSGYSVVTDMLHRLGMPLSSDSEDMH
;
A
#
# COMPACT_ATOMS: atom_id res chain seq x y z
N GLU A 1 -17.69 2.46 6.46
CA GLU A 1 -17.70 1.40 5.43
C GLU A 1 -16.44 0.57 5.57
N ALA A 2 -16.55 -0.74 5.75
CA ALA A 2 -15.38 -1.61 5.71
C ALA A 2 -14.95 -1.70 4.25
N SER A 3 -13.84 -1.04 3.87
CA SER A 3 -13.27 -1.23 2.54
C SER A 3 -12.99 -2.73 2.37
N GLU A 4 -13.71 -3.40 1.48
CA GLU A 4 -13.44 -4.79 1.14
C GLU A 4 -11.97 -4.92 0.76
N ARG A 5 -11.25 -5.77 1.50
CA ARG A 5 -9.85 -6.05 1.23
C ARG A 5 -9.83 -7.04 0.08
N PHE A 6 -9.34 -6.61 -1.08
CA PHE A 6 -9.17 -7.47 -2.24
C PHE A 6 -7.70 -7.66 -2.56
N ILE A 7 -7.36 -8.84 -3.10
CA ILE A 7 -6.02 -9.16 -3.59
C ILE A 7 -6.08 -9.17 -5.11
N LEU A 8 -5.38 -8.23 -5.74
CA LEU A 8 -5.25 -8.18 -7.20
C LEU A 8 -4.04 -9.02 -7.64
N LYS A 9 -4.29 -10.12 -8.33
CA LYS A 9 -3.23 -11.00 -8.87
C LYS A 9 -3.00 -10.71 -10.36
N LEU A 10 -1.90 -10.02 -10.69
CA LEU A 10 -1.58 -9.66 -12.09
C LEU A 10 -0.96 -10.82 -12.90
N HIS A 11 -0.37 -11.81 -12.23
CA HIS A 11 0.38 -12.89 -12.87
C HIS A 11 -0.20 -14.30 -12.68
N GLY A 12 -1.51 -14.39 -12.40
CA GLY A 12 -2.21 -15.66 -12.22
C GLY A 12 -2.34 -16.09 -10.76
N ASP A 13 -2.86 -17.29 -10.55
CA ASP A 13 -3.10 -17.90 -9.24
C ASP A 13 -2.48 -19.29 -9.20
N LEU A 14 -1.84 -19.67 -8.09
CA LEU A 14 -1.31 -21.02 -7.88
C LEU A 14 -2.38 -22.12 -7.97
N ARG A 15 -3.64 -21.78 -7.66
CA ARG A 15 -4.79 -22.69 -7.79
C ARG A 15 -5.24 -22.89 -9.23
N GLN A 16 -4.78 -22.05 -10.16
CA GLN A 16 -5.07 -22.12 -11.59
C GLN A 16 -3.76 -22.04 -12.36
N PRO A 17 -2.95 -23.13 -12.36
CA PRO A 17 -1.59 -23.13 -12.90
C PRO A 17 -1.48 -22.65 -14.35
N GLN A 18 -2.53 -22.86 -15.15
CA GLN A 18 -2.62 -22.43 -16.54
C GLN A 18 -2.56 -20.91 -16.74
N ASP A 19 -2.92 -20.12 -15.72
CA ASP A 19 -2.96 -18.66 -15.79
C ASP A 19 -1.66 -18.02 -15.28
N ILE A 20 -0.74 -18.82 -14.73
CA ILE A 20 0.53 -18.34 -14.19
C ILE A 20 1.44 -17.90 -15.33
N VAL A 21 1.98 -16.68 -15.22
CA VAL A 21 2.96 -16.16 -16.17
C VAL A 21 4.37 -16.35 -15.67
N LEU A 22 5.13 -17.18 -16.38
CA LEU A 22 6.53 -17.49 -16.07
C LEU A 22 7.48 -17.04 -17.18
N THR A 23 7.01 -17.05 -18.44
CA THR A 23 7.83 -16.73 -19.61
C THR A 23 7.48 -15.37 -20.21
N ARG A 24 8.43 -14.79 -20.95
CA ARG A 24 8.21 -13.54 -21.69
C ARG A 24 7.12 -13.68 -22.77
N THR A 25 7.02 -14.84 -23.42
CA THR A 25 5.98 -15.14 -24.41
C THR A 25 4.60 -15.06 -23.76
N GLN A 26 4.41 -15.75 -22.64
CA GLN A 26 3.16 -15.67 -21.86
C GLN A 26 2.84 -14.24 -21.42
N MET A 27 3.84 -13.44 -21.03
CA MET A 27 3.62 -12.02 -20.69
C MET A 27 3.04 -11.22 -21.87
N ASN A 28 3.48 -11.51 -23.09
CA ASN A 28 2.99 -10.85 -24.30
C ASN A 28 1.60 -11.36 -24.68
N ASP A 29 1.38 -12.68 -24.66
CA ASP A 29 0.14 -13.32 -25.10
C ASP A 29 -1.04 -12.96 -24.18
N HIS A 30 -0.81 -12.85 -22.87
CA HIS A 30 -1.84 -12.49 -21.90
C HIS A 30 -2.06 -10.99 -21.73
N ARG A 31 -1.41 -10.14 -22.53
CA ARG A 31 -1.50 -8.67 -22.43
C ARG A 31 -2.93 -8.17 -22.63
N GLU A 32 -3.70 -8.80 -23.52
CA GLU A 32 -5.08 -8.41 -23.83
C GLU A 32 -6.06 -8.79 -22.72
N GLN A 33 -6.00 -10.03 -22.23
CA GLN A 33 -6.82 -10.51 -21.11
C GLN A 33 -6.60 -9.68 -19.84
N ARG A 34 -5.40 -9.11 -19.66
CA ARG A 34 -5.03 -8.39 -18.44
C ARG A 34 -5.23 -6.89 -18.52
N ARG A 35 -5.73 -6.35 -19.65
CA ARG A 35 -6.04 -4.91 -19.79
C ARG A 35 -7.00 -4.41 -18.72
N ALA A 36 -8.00 -5.21 -18.35
CA ALA A 36 -8.95 -4.86 -17.28
C ALA A 36 -8.25 -4.72 -15.92
N LEU A 37 -7.36 -5.67 -15.58
CA LEU A 37 -6.57 -5.61 -14.33
C LEU A 37 -5.61 -4.41 -14.33
N SER A 38 -4.98 -4.14 -15.47
CA SER A 38 -4.14 -2.95 -15.65
C SER A 38 -4.93 -1.66 -15.45
N GLY A 39 -6.20 -1.60 -15.90
CA GLY A 39 -7.10 -0.48 -15.62
C GLY A 39 -7.37 -0.26 -14.12
N ILE A 40 -7.51 -1.35 -13.35
CA ILE A 40 -7.65 -1.27 -11.89
C ILE A 40 -6.37 -0.69 -11.27
N VAL A 41 -5.19 -1.15 -11.69
CA VAL A 41 -3.91 -0.59 -11.21
C VAL A 41 -3.77 0.87 -11.59
N GLN A 42 -4.11 1.27 -12.82
CA GLN A 42 -4.11 2.67 -13.25
C GLN A 42 -4.97 3.53 -12.34
N ALA A 43 -6.22 3.12 -12.10
CA ALA A 43 -7.14 3.82 -11.20
C ALA A 43 -6.57 3.92 -9.78
N MET A 44 -5.97 2.85 -9.26
CA MET A 44 -5.31 2.86 -7.95
C MET A 44 -4.13 3.83 -7.90
N LEU A 45 -3.26 3.86 -8.91
CA LEU A 45 -2.14 4.81 -8.96
C LEU A 45 -2.60 6.26 -9.08
N MET A 46 -3.75 6.51 -9.71
CA MET A 46 -4.32 7.86 -9.83
C MET A 46 -4.99 8.35 -8.54
N THR A 47 -5.52 7.43 -7.73
CA THR A 47 -6.39 7.78 -6.59
C THR A 47 -5.80 7.45 -5.23
N LYS A 48 -4.77 6.60 -5.18
CA LYS A 48 -4.15 6.10 -3.95
C LYS A 48 -2.64 6.16 -4.08
N HIS A 49 -1.99 6.26 -2.93
CA HIS A 49 -0.54 6.14 -2.82
C HIS A 49 -0.19 4.67 -2.49
N LEU A 50 0.50 3.98 -3.40
CA LEU A 50 0.80 2.56 -3.28
C LEU A 50 2.17 2.30 -2.65
N LEU A 51 2.27 1.27 -1.80
CA LEU A 51 3.52 0.73 -1.31
C LEU A 51 3.92 -0.49 -2.15
N PHE A 52 5.12 -0.45 -2.74
CA PHE A 52 5.71 -1.54 -3.50
C PHE A 52 6.75 -2.28 -2.67
N VAL A 53 6.55 -3.60 -2.50
CA VAL A 53 7.42 -4.50 -1.74
C VAL A 53 7.83 -5.66 -2.65
N GLY A 54 9.12 -5.99 -2.68
CA GLY A 54 9.62 -7.11 -3.50
C GLY A 54 9.51 -6.91 -5.01
N PHE A 55 9.23 -5.68 -5.46
CA PHE A 55 8.99 -5.36 -6.86
C PHE A 55 10.18 -4.62 -7.47
N SER A 56 10.67 -5.09 -8.61
CA SER A 56 11.86 -4.50 -9.26
C SER A 56 11.56 -3.24 -10.08
N LEU A 57 10.29 -2.91 -10.32
CA LEU A 57 9.83 -1.88 -11.27
C LEU A 57 10.28 -2.13 -12.72
N GLN A 58 10.70 -3.35 -13.06
CA GLN A 58 11.14 -3.73 -14.41
C GLN A 58 10.05 -4.46 -15.21
N ASP A 59 8.86 -4.59 -14.64
CA ASP A 59 7.74 -5.23 -15.31
C ASP A 59 7.26 -4.37 -16.51
N PRO A 60 7.22 -4.91 -17.73
CA PRO A 60 6.77 -4.17 -18.91
C PRO A 60 5.30 -3.70 -18.83
N ASN A 61 4.40 -4.50 -18.25
CA ASN A 61 2.99 -4.15 -18.08
C ASN A 61 2.85 -2.99 -17.07
N PHE A 62 3.59 -3.04 -15.95
CA PHE A 62 3.61 -1.92 -15.01
C PHE A 62 4.16 -0.64 -15.64
N SER A 63 5.21 -0.75 -16.46
CA SER A 63 5.81 0.40 -17.15
C SER A 63 4.82 1.11 -18.08
N GLU A 64 3.99 0.36 -18.79
CA GLU A 64 2.90 0.90 -19.62
C GLU A 64 1.82 1.58 -18.77
N VAL A 65 1.39 0.93 -17.69
CA VAL A 65 0.40 1.45 -16.75
C VAL A 65 0.87 2.78 -16.15
N ALA A 66 2.08 2.83 -15.60
CA ALA A 66 2.63 4.04 -15.02
C ALA A 66 2.86 5.14 -16.08
N GLY A 67 3.31 4.78 -17.28
CA GLY A 67 3.42 5.70 -18.40
C GLY A 67 2.08 6.36 -18.78
N THR A 68 0.99 5.59 -18.72
CA THR A 68 -0.37 6.09 -18.97
C THR A 68 -0.82 7.04 -17.86
N VAL A 69 -0.60 6.68 -16.60
CA VAL A 69 -0.92 7.52 -15.44
C VAL A 69 -0.12 8.83 -15.46
N ARG A 70 1.18 8.79 -15.77
CA ARG A 70 2.03 9.98 -15.93
C ARG A 70 1.46 10.97 -16.94
N ARG A 71 1.01 10.48 -18.10
CA ARG A 71 0.40 11.34 -19.13
C ARG A 71 -0.90 11.95 -18.62
N ALA A 72 -1.77 11.16 -17.99
CA ALA A 72 -3.04 11.63 -17.45
C ALA A 72 -2.86 12.73 -16.39
N LEU A 73 -1.92 12.54 -15.45
CA LEU A 73 -1.64 13.50 -14.38
C LEU A 73 -0.99 14.80 -14.92
N ARG A 74 -0.12 14.70 -15.92
CA ARG A 74 0.49 15.88 -16.57
C ARG A 74 -0.53 16.71 -17.35
N SER A 75 -1.46 16.07 -18.05
CA SER A 75 -2.53 16.78 -18.78
C SER A 75 -3.47 17.57 -17.85
N GLY A 76 -3.69 17.08 -16.62
CA GLY A 76 -4.47 17.81 -15.61
C GLY A 76 -3.75 19.04 -15.03
N GLN A 77 -2.41 19.01 -15.00
CA GLN A 77 -1.59 20.14 -14.52
C GLN A 77 -1.38 21.24 -15.58
N GLN A 78 -1.63 20.93 -16.87
CA GLN A 78 -1.49 21.86 -18.00
C GLN A 78 -2.82 22.48 -18.46
N SER A 79 -3.70 22.88 -17.53
CA SER A 79 -4.81 23.80 -17.89
C SER A 79 -4.27 25.22 -18.08
N PRO A 80 -4.45 25.83 -19.27
CA PRO A 80 -3.70 27.03 -19.65
C PRO A 80 -4.27 28.27 -18.96
N LEU A 81 -3.47 28.91 -18.11
CA LEU A 81 -3.54 30.35 -17.92
C LEU A 81 -3.25 31.01 -19.27
N ARG A 82 -4.32 31.20 -20.05
CA ARG A 82 -4.34 32.01 -21.26
C ARG A 82 -3.93 33.43 -20.89
N GLN A 83 -2.91 33.93 -21.59
CA GLN A 83 -2.85 35.27 -22.19
C GLN A 83 -3.65 36.34 -21.44
N ARG A 84 -2.98 37.02 -20.50
CA ARG A 84 -3.11 38.46 -20.32
C ARG A 84 -1.72 39.07 -20.32
N GLU A 85 -1.01 38.94 -21.44
CA GLU A 85 -0.03 39.96 -21.80
C GLU A 85 -0.83 41.13 -22.39
N GLY A 86 -1.39 41.91 -21.47
CA GLY A 86 -1.79 43.28 -21.74
C GLY A 86 -0.56 44.15 -21.51
N GLU A 87 -0.12 44.74 -22.61
CA GLU A 87 0.85 45.82 -22.76
C GLU A 87 0.96 46.79 -21.57
N GLY A 88 2.22 47.18 -21.27
CA GLY A 88 2.53 48.53 -20.80
C GLY A 88 3.05 48.66 -19.37
N ARG A 89 4.37 48.65 -19.19
CA ARG A 89 5.17 49.87 -18.93
C ARG A 89 6.55 49.52 -18.38
N GLU A 90 7.56 50.03 -19.10
CA GLU A 90 8.92 50.27 -18.63
C GLU A 90 8.93 51.14 -17.36
N GLY A 91 9.89 50.90 -16.48
CA GLY A 91 10.25 51.87 -15.45
C GLY A 91 10.97 51.31 -14.22
N ALA A 92 12.27 51.60 -14.17
CA ALA A 92 13.08 51.86 -12.98
C ALA A 92 13.71 50.68 -12.21
N ALA A 93 15.03 50.66 -12.35
CA ALA A 93 16.05 50.12 -11.46
C ALA A 93 15.85 50.49 -9.98
N ALA A 94 16.22 49.56 -9.10
CA ALA A 94 16.84 49.86 -7.81
C ALA A 94 17.53 48.58 -7.28
N GLU A 95 18.86 48.59 -7.38
CA GLU A 95 19.74 47.74 -6.56
C GLU A 95 19.54 48.09 -5.09
N CYS A 96 19.45 47.09 -4.22
CA CYS A 96 19.89 47.21 -2.83
C CYS A 96 20.05 45.82 -2.21
N ALA A 97 21.30 45.41 -2.02
CA ALA A 97 21.66 44.35 -1.06
C ALA A 97 21.54 44.91 0.37
N PRO A 98 21.29 44.03 1.34
CA PRO A 98 22.24 43.99 2.46
C PRO A 98 22.69 42.57 2.80
N GLU A 99 23.99 42.47 3.04
CA GLU A 99 24.66 41.37 3.70
C GLU A 99 24.26 41.31 5.19
N GLY A 100 24.21 40.10 5.74
CA GLY A 100 24.24 39.87 7.19
C GLY A 100 22.94 39.33 7.78
N ALA A 101 22.75 38.01 7.70
CA ALA A 101 21.92 37.27 8.66
C ALA A 101 22.46 35.84 8.81
N GLU A 102 22.95 35.54 10.01
CA GLU A 102 23.42 34.22 10.42
C GLU A 102 22.29 33.18 10.30
N SER A 103 22.59 32.07 9.62
CA SER A 103 21.66 30.99 9.35
C SER A 103 21.53 30.04 10.55
N VAL A 104 20.48 30.21 11.35
CA VAL A 104 19.99 29.18 12.26
C VAL A 104 18.52 28.93 11.97
N GLY A 105 18.22 27.77 11.40
CA GLY A 105 16.86 27.32 11.14
C GLY A 105 16.73 26.62 9.79
N ALA A 106 16.41 25.33 9.81
CA ALA A 106 16.13 24.54 8.61
C ALA A 106 15.12 25.27 7.72
N SER A 107 15.50 25.54 6.46
CA SER A 107 14.71 26.33 5.53
C SER A 107 13.31 25.72 5.29
N PRO A 108 12.22 26.49 5.50
CA PRO A 108 10.84 26.01 5.29
C PRO A 108 10.55 25.65 3.81
N THR A 109 11.41 26.08 2.88
CA THR A 109 11.35 25.75 1.45
C THR A 109 11.57 24.27 1.14
N ALA A 110 12.39 23.55 1.90
CA ALA A 110 12.63 22.12 1.67
C ALA A 110 11.40 21.26 2.01
N ALA A 111 10.69 21.60 3.10
CA ALA A 111 9.47 20.90 3.52
C ALA A 111 8.28 21.22 2.60
N VAL A 112 8.19 22.43 2.07
CA VAL A 112 7.17 22.82 1.08
C VAL A 112 7.45 22.16 -0.28
N ALA A 113 8.72 22.08 -0.70
CA ALA A 113 9.12 21.37 -1.91
C ALA A 113 8.89 19.85 -1.82
N ASP A 114 9.18 19.22 -0.67
CA ASP A 114 8.91 17.79 -0.48
C ASP A 114 7.40 17.51 -0.39
N ARG A 115 6.59 18.42 0.18
CA ARG A 115 5.12 18.34 0.13
C ARG A 115 4.56 18.49 -1.30
N ALA A 116 5.05 19.45 -2.09
CA ALA A 116 4.65 19.61 -3.49
C ALA A 116 5.09 18.43 -4.36
N ALA A 117 6.31 17.91 -4.15
CA ALA A 117 6.80 16.70 -4.80
C ALA A 117 6.05 15.43 -4.34
N SER A 118 5.53 15.39 -3.11
CA SER A 118 4.70 14.28 -2.64
C SER A 118 3.35 14.21 -3.35
N GLN A 119 2.80 15.35 -3.81
CA GLN A 119 1.52 15.40 -4.52
C GLN A 119 1.59 14.83 -5.94
N SER A 120 2.77 14.75 -6.56
CA SER A 120 2.97 14.11 -7.87
C SER A 120 3.40 12.65 -7.79
N ARG A 121 3.67 12.12 -6.58
CA ARG A 121 4.13 10.74 -6.40
C ARG A 121 2.93 9.82 -6.15
N PHE A 122 2.84 8.73 -6.91
CA PHE A 122 1.77 7.74 -6.75
C PHE A 122 2.19 6.56 -5.87
N GLY A 123 3.44 6.49 -5.41
CA GLY A 123 3.85 5.40 -4.53
C GLY A 123 5.22 5.50 -3.91
N THR A 124 5.51 4.50 -3.09
CA THR A 124 6.78 4.29 -2.40
C THR A 124 7.28 2.88 -2.66
N VAL A 125 8.55 2.72 -3.01
CA VAL A 125 9.20 1.42 -3.15
C VAL A 125 10.24 1.22 -2.05
N LEU A 126 10.22 0.05 -1.43
CA LEU A 126 11.23 -0.35 -0.46
C LEU A 126 12.36 -1.08 -1.19
N SER A 127 13.59 -0.58 -1.08
CA SER A 127 14.78 -1.21 -1.65
C SER A 127 15.73 -1.67 -0.55
N LEU A 128 16.47 -2.75 -0.77
CA LEU A 128 17.47 -3.19 0.22
C LEU A 128 18.62 -2.19 0.37
N ARG A 129 19.04 -1.57 -0.74
CA ARG A 129 20.14 -0.61 -0.78
C ARG A 129 19.69 0.67 -1.46
N ASN A 130 20.42 1.75 -1.24
CA ASN A 130 20.26 2.96 -2.02
C ASN A 130 20.55 2.70 -3.51
N ARG A 131 19.63 3.12 -4.38
CA ARG A 131 19.73 3.00 -5.84
C ARG A 131 19.39 4.35 -6.49
N PRO A 132 20.34 5.28 -6.56
CA PRO A 132 20.09 6.65 -7.06
C PRO A 132 19.44 6.68 -8.45
N PHE A 133 19.94 5.82 -9.35
CA PHE A 133 19.41 5.66 -10.71
C PHE A 133 17.96 5.16 -10.77
N LEU A 134 17.47 4.45 -9.74
CA LEU A 134 16.08 4.03 -9.69
C LEU A 134 15.15 5.21 -9.43
N ALA A 135 15.56 6.14 -8.56
CA ALA A 135 14.82 7.37 -8.29
C ALA A 135 14.77 8.30 -9.51
N GLU A 136 15.85 8.33 -10.30
CA GLU A 136 15.88 9.08 -11.56
C GLU A 136 14.94 8.48 -12.62
N LEU A 137 14.91 7.15 -12.75
CA LEU A 137 14.01 6.46 -13.68
C LEU A 137 12.53 6.55 -13.25
N TRP A 138 12.29 6.67 -11.94
CA TRP A 138 10.97 6.66 -11.33
C TRP A 138 10.76 7.85 -10.38
N PRO A 139 10.70 9.09 -10.91
CA PRO A 139 10.53 10.29 -10.08
C PRO A 139 9.17 10.33 -9.35
N ASP A 140 8.17 9.63 -9.90
CA ASP A 140 6.81 9.52 -9.34
C ASP A 140 6.71 8.45 -8.24
N VAL A 141 7.81 7.76 -7.93
CA VAL A 141 7.89 6.75 -6.86
C VAL A 141 8.99 7.12 -5.89
N ARG A 142 8.65 7.29 -4.61
CA ARG A 142 9.64 7.50 -3.55
C ARG A 142 10.41 6.21 -3.32
N CYS A 143 11.74 6.24 -3.49
CA CYS A 143 12.60 5.11 -3.14
C CYS A 143 13.06 5.24 -1.68
N VAL A 144 12.79 4.24 -0.85
CA VAL A 144 13.23 4.18 0.56
C VAL A 144 14.17 2.99 0.75
N PRO A 145 15.48 3.22 0.92
CA PRO A 145 16.43 2.15 1.11
C PRO A 145 16.48 1.67 2.57
N MET A 146 16.65 0.36 2.76
CA MET A 146 16.70 -0.31 4.07
C MET A 146 18.10 -0.41 4.65
N ASP A 147 19.13 0.09 3.95
CA ASP A 147 20.44 0.30 4.55
C ASP A 147 20.41 1.44 5.59
N LEU A 148 19.41 2.32 5.55
CA LEU A 148 19.19 3.47 6.46
C LEU A 148 20.44 4.34 6.66
N THR A 149 21.44 4.17 5.78
CA THR A 149 22.68 4.92 5.76
C THR A 149 22.56 6.02 4.73
N ASP A 150 23.01 7.22 5.07
CA ASP A 150 23.17 8.27 4.08
C ASP A 150 24.10 7.77 2.97
N ALA A 151 23.69 8.06 1.73
CA ALA A 151 24.39 7.67 0.50
C ALA A 151 25.89 8.03 0.47
N ALA A 152 26.32 8.91 1.37
CA ALA A 152 27.65 9.47 1.47
C ALA A 152 28.65 8.66 2.31
N LYS A 153 28.26 7.55 2.95
CA LYS A 153 29.18 6.72 3.74
C LYS A 153 29.67 5.52 2.91
N GLU A 154 30.99 5.38 2.80
CA GLU A 154 31.67 4.34 2.01
C GLU A 154 31.41 2.91 2.52
N ASP A 155 31.06 2.75 3.80
CA ASP A 155 30.72 1.45 4.39
C ASP A 155 29.25 1.09 4.14
N ALA A 156 28.98 0.60 2.94
CA ALA A 156 27.67 0.07 2.59
C ALA A 156 27.31 -1.09 3.53
N ALA A 157 26.18 -0.98 4.25
CA ALA A 157 25.75 -2.00 5.19
C ALA A 157 25.69 -3.41 4.55
N PRO A 158 26.01 -4.48 5.29
CA PRO A 158 25.87 -5.85 4.78
C PRO A 158 24.44 -6.13 4.32
N ARG A 159 24.29 -6.89 3.23
CA ARG A 159 22.96 -7.21 2.64
C ARG A 159 22.03 -7.87 3.67
N SER A 160 22.57 -8.70 4.56
CA SER A 160 21.83 -9.35 5.64
C SER A 160 21.20 -8.34 6.60
N ARG A 161 21.90 -7.25 6.93
CA ARG A 161 21.38 -6.19 7.80
C ARG A 161 20.21 -5.44 7.12
N CYS A 162 20.36 -5.10 5.85
CA CYS A 162 19.28 -4.47 5.08
C CYS A 162 18.04 -5.38 4.96
N ALA A 163 18.27 -6.68 4.73
CA ALA A 163 17.19 -7.66 4.65
C ALA A 163 16.47 -7.80 6.00
N ARG A 164 17.23 -7.86 7.10
CA ARG A 164 16.69 -7.87 8.46
C ARG A 164 15.89 -6.60 8.76
N GLN A 165 16.36 -5.44 8.31
CA GLN A 165 15.64 -4.18 8.47
C GLN A 165 14.32 -4.17 7.70
N LEU A 166 14.32 -4.69 6.46
CA LEU A 166 13.11 -4.86 5.68
C LEU A 166 12.11 -5.79 6.38
N GLU A 167 12.58 -6.91 6.91
CA GLU A 167 11.78 -7.86 7.67
C GLU A 167 11.13 -7.19 8.90
N ILE A 168 11.92 -6.49 9.74
CA ILE A 168 11.40 -5.75 10.90
C ILE A 168 10.34 -4.73 10.48
N PHE A 169 10.58 -3.99 9.39
CA PHE A 169 9.62 -3.03 8.87
C PHE A 169 8.31 -3.72 8.44
N LEU A 170 8.39 -4.86 7.74
CA LEU A 170 7.22 -5.59 7.28
C LEU A 170 6.44 -6.23 8.44
N ASP A 171 7.12 -6.71 9.48
CA ASP A 171 6.48 -7.19 10.71
C ASP A 171 5.71 -6.07 11.39
N LYS A 172 6.33 -4.90 11.54
CA LYS A 172 5.69 -3.72 12.14
C LYS A 172 4.52 -3.21 11.29
N LEU A 173 4.68 -3.15 9.97
CA LEU A 173 3.61 -2.80 9.05
C LEU A 173 2.44 -3.78 9.17
N SER A 174 2.73 -5.08 9.29
CA SER A 174 1.70 -6.11 9.47
C SER A 174 0.96 -5.94 10.78
N LEU A 175 1.67 -5.62 11.86
CA LEU A 175 1.07 -5.29 13.16
C LEU A 175 0.15 -4.07 13.06
N ASP A 176 0.62 -2.99 12.45
CA ASP A 176 -0.14 -1.73 12.33
C ASP A 176 -1.32 -1.83 11.34
N ALA A 177 -1.16 -2.61 10.27
CA ALA A 177 -2.21 -2.86 9.29
C ALA A 177 -3.21 -3.92 9.77
N SER A 178 -2.89 -4.67 10.82
CA SER A 178 -3.81 -5.61 11.45
C SER A 178 -4.85 -4.84 12.26
N THR A 179 -5.78 -4.17 11.58
CA THR A 179 -6.98 -3.58 12.19
C THR A 179 -8.03 -4.66 12.53
N THR A 180 -7.63 -5.93 12.58
CA THR A 180 -8.56 -7.04 12.57
C THR A 180 -8.61 -7.69 13.95
N THR A 181 -9.73 -7.50 14.64
CA THR A 181 -10.14 -8.26 15.83
C THR A 181 -10.43 -9.74 15.53
N ARG A 182 -10.07 -10.21 14.33
CA ARG A 182 -10.19 -11.61 13.91
C ARG A 182 -9.42 -12.57 14.81
N HIS A 183 -8.39 -12.11 15.51
CA HIS A 183 -7.66 -12.97 16.44
C HIS A 183 -8.47 -13.27 17.72
N LEU A 184 -9.52 -12.50 18.01
CA LEU A 184 -10.27 -12.58 19.27
C LEU A 184 -10.96 -13.94 19.45
N LEU A 185 -11.47 -14.55 18.38
CA LEU A 185 -12.12 -15.87 18.39
C LEU A 185 -11.38 -16.91 17.54
N ASP A 186 -10.24 -16.57 16.95
CA ASP A 186 -9.42 -17.53 16.17
C ASP A 186 -8.81 -18.57 17.13
N PRO A 187 -9.00 -19.88 16.89
CA PRO A 187 -8.39 -20.93 17.69
C PRO A 187 -6.89 -21.09 17.45
N ASN A 188 -6.36 -20.65 16.30
CA ASN A 188 -4.95 -20.78 15.94
C ASN A 188 -4.09 -19.62 16.44
N PHE A 189 -4.70 -18.58 17.00
CA PHE A 189 -3.97 -17.45 17.55
C PHE A 189 -3.36 -17.80 18.91
N SER A 190 -2.03 -17.77 19.00
CA SER A 190 -1.25 -18.09 20.21
C SER A 190 -0.77 -16.86 20.99
N GLY A 191 -1.26 -15.67 20.66
CA GLY A 191 -0.87 -14.43 21.33
C GLY A 191 -1.45 -14.30 22.73
N GLU A 192 -0.81 -13.47 23.55
CA GLU A 192 -1.31 -13.11 24.88
C GLU A 192 -2.44 -12.09 24.73
N PHE A 193 -3.64 -12.47 25.20
CA PHE A 193 -4.77 -11.56 25.32
C PHE A 193 -4.63 -10.74 26.60
N ASN A 194 -5.01 -9.46 26.54
CA ASN A 194 -5.16 -8.67 27.76
C ASN A 194 -6.45 -9.05 28.54
N GLU A 195 -6.61 -8.53 29.77
CA GLU A 195 -7.75 -8.85 30.63
C GLU A 195 -9.11 -8.51 29.99
N ASP A 196 -9.21 -7.37 29.31
CA ASP A 196 -10.43 -6.91 28.65
C ASP A 196 -10.80 -7.82 27.45
N GLU A 197 -9.81 -8.22 26.66
CA GLU A 197 -9.97 -9.13 25.51
C GLU A 197 -10.39 -10.53 25.97
N LEU A 198 -9.81 -11.05 27.04
CA LEU A 198 -10.21 -12.33 27.62
C LEU A 198 -11.67 -12.29 28.10
N ALA A 199 -12.07 -11.24 28.80
CA ALA A 199 -13.43 -11.06 29.26
C ALA A 199 -14.42 -11.02 28.08
N LEU A 200 -14.11 -10.25 27.03
CA LEU A 200 -14.95 -10.18 25.83
C LEU A 200 -15.00 -11.52 25.09
N ARG A 201 -13.86 -12.17 24.89
CA ARG A 201 -13.77 -13.50 24.25
C ARG A 201 -14.65 -14.52 24.96
N GLN A 202 -14.61 -14.55 26.30
CA GLN A 202 -15.41 -15.49 27.09
C GLN A 202 -16.92 -15.27 26.88
N VAL A 203 -17.38 -14.02 26.87
CA VAL A 203 -18.80 -13.68 26.63
C VAL A 203 -19.24 -14.10 25.22
N LEU A 204 -18.40 -13.86 24.21
CA LEU A 204 -18.70 -14.21 22.82
C LEU A 204 -18.76 -15.73 22.59
N LEU A 205 -17.86 -16.49 23.24
CA LEU A 205 -17.89 -17.95 23.19
C LEU A 205 -19.15 -18.51 23.85
N GLN A 206 -19.55 -17.97 25.02
CA GLN A 206 -20.80 -18.36 25.67
C GLN A 206 -22.03 -18.01 24.82
N LEU A 207 -22.02 -16.85 24.16
CA LEU A 207 -23.07 -16.46 23.22
C LEU A 207 -23.18 -17.45 22.07
N GLN A 208 -22.07 -17.84 21.45
CA GLN A 208 -22.09 -18.81 20.36
C GLN A 208 -22.60 -20.18 20.81
N GLU A 209 -22.19 -20.67 21.98
CA GLU A 209 -22.67 -21.95 22.51
C GLU A 209 -24.20 -21.92 22.77
N ARG A 210 -24.73 -20.79 23.25
CA ARG A 210 -26.17 -20.63 23.47
C ARG A 210 -26.94 -20.53 22.15
N LEU A 211 -26.38 -19.83 21.15
CA LEU A 211 -26.98 -19.69 19.82
C LEU A 211 -27.01 -21.03 19.07
N SER A 212 -25.96 -21.85 19.17
CA SER A 212 -25.91 -23.17 18.52
C SER A 212 -26.91 -24.17 19.10
N ARG A 213 -27.31 -24.01 20.37
CA ARG A 213 -28.32 -24.85 21.03
C ARG A 213 -29.76 -24.33 20.90
N ASN A 214 -29.98 -23.11 20.42
CA ASN A 214 -31.30 -22.50 20.35
C ASN A 214 -31.86 -22.49 18.92
N ARG A 215 -32.66 -23.51 18.59
CA ARG A 215 -33.27 -23.68 17.26
C ARG A 215 -34.16 -22.51 16.84
N ALA A 216 -34.93 -21.93 17.75
CA ALA A 216 -35.79 -20.80 17.44
C ALA A 216 -34.97 -19.54 17.07
N ALA A 217 -33.78 -19.37 17.68
CA ALA A 217 -32.87 -18.28 17.32
C ALA A 217 -32.24 -18.49 15.93
N GLN A 218 -31.95 -19.73 15.55
CA GLN A 218 -31.39 -20.08 14.23
C GLN A 218 -32.34 -19.79 13.08
N GLU A 219 -33.65 -19.91 13.32
CA GLU A 219 -34.70 -19.62 12.34
C GLU A 219 -34.96 -18.10 12.17
N SER A 220 -34.36 -17.26 13.03
CA SER A 220 -34.48 -15.80 12.93
C SER A 220 -33.66 -15.24 11.76
N SER A 221 -34.21 -14.24 11.07
CA SER A 221 -33.49 -13.49 10.04
C SER A 221 -32.24 -12.78 10.54
N GLY A 222 -32.15 -12.50 11.85
CA GLY A 222 -30.97 -11.87 12.47
C GLY A 222 -29.82 -12.84 12.75
N TYR A 223 -30.04 -14.15 12.67
CA TYR A 223 -29.03 -15.16 12.99
C TYR A 223 -27.80 -15.04 12.10
N SER A 224 -28.00 -14.84 10.80
CA SER A 224 -26.92 -14.70 9.80
C SER A 224 -26.02 -13.49 10.06
N VAL A 225 -26.59 -12.38 10.56
CA VAL A 225 -25.83 -11.17 10.89
C VAL A 225 -24.92 -11.41 12.10
N VAL A 226 -25.44 -12.11 13.11
CA VAL A 226 -24.67 -12.42 14.32
C VAL A 226 -23.58 -13.45 14.01
N THR A 227 -23.86 -14.48 13.21
CA THR A 227 -22.83 -15.44 12.80
C THR A 227 -21.76 -14.80 11.93
N ASP A 228 -22.11 -13.93 10.97
CA ASP A 228 -21.13 -13.17 10.19
C ASP A 228 -20.24 -12.30 11.10
N MET A 229 -20.82 -11.63 12.10
CA MET A 229 -20.05 -10.89 13.11
C MET A 229 -19.05 -11.80 13.83
N LEU A 230 -19.48 -12.96 14.32
CA LEU A 230 -18.60 -13.92 15.00
C LEU A 230 -17.47 -14.42 14.08
N HIS A 231 -17.77 -14.69 12.80
CA HIS A 231 -16.76 -15.07 11.80
C HIS A 231 -15.74 -13.96 11.55
N ARG A 232 -16.19 -12.70 11.47
CA ARG A 232 -15.30 -11.54 11.35
C ARG A 232 -14.39 -11.37 12.57
N LEU A 233 -14.84 -11.82 13.74
CA LEU A 233 -14.06 -11.87 14.98
C LEU A 233 -13.16 -13.10 15.10
N GLY A 234 -13.13 -13.99 14.10
CA GLY A 234 -12.21 -15.14 14.08
C GLY A 234 -12.84 -16.50 14.26
N MET A 235 -14.14 -16.55 14.52
CA MET A 235 -14.81 -17.82 14.75
C MET A 235 -14.70 -18.66 13.47
N PRO A 236 -14.20 -19.91 13.54
CA PRO A 236 -14.10 -20.75 12.36
C PRO A 236 -15.49 -20.92 11.74
N LEU A 237 -15.54 -20.89 10.40
CA LEU A 237 -16.71 -21.38 9.69
C LEU A 237 -16.91 -22.81 10.16
N SER A 238 -18.12 -23.14 10.63
CA SER A 238 -18.50 -24.53 10.83
C SER A 238 -18.51 -25.19 9.45
N SER A 239 -17.33 -25.61 8.97
CA SER A 239 -17.27 -26.64 7.95
C SER A 239 -17.92 -27.86 8.59
N ASP A 240 -18.89 -28.39 7.87
CA ASP A 240 -19.49 -29.69 8.15
C ASP A 240 -18.41 -30.66 8.64
N SER A 241 -18.75 -31.37 9.70
CA SER A 241 -18.09 -32.58 10.13
C SER A 241 -18.07 -33.58 8.98
N GLU A 242 -17.07 -33.50 8.09
CA GLU A 242 -16.71 -34.55 7.14
C GLU A 242 -15.18 -34.63 7.02
N ASP A 243 -14.72 -35.87 6.89
CA ASP A 243 -13.34 -36.36 6.69
C ASP A 243 -12.39 -36.38 7.89
N MET A 244 -12.76 -37.19 8.89
CA MET A 244 -11.78 -38.04 9.57
C MET A 244 -12.37 -39.42 9.87
N HIS A 245 -12.47 -40.24 8.83
CA HIS A 245 -12.43 -41.71 8.92
C HIS A 245 -11.69 -42.30 7.74
#